data_AF-A0A6I5C588-F1
#
_entry.id   AF-A0A6I5C588-F1
#
_cell.length_a   1.000
_cell.length_b   1.000
_cell.length_c   1.000
_cell.angle_alpha   90.00
_cell.angle_beta   90.00
_cell.angle_gamma   90.00
#
_symmetry.space_group_name_H-M   'P 1'
#
loop_
_entity.id
_entity.type
_entity.pdbx_description
1 polymer ?
#
loop_
_entity_poly.entity_id
_entity_poly.type
_entity_poly.pdbx_seq_one_letter_code
_entity_poly.pdbx_strand_id
1 'polypeptide(L)'
;DDEELATAEATALRRAGGGTLVDATTDPLARRPAGLRRIAEASGLHVVMGSGCHHPGWSGEPAGSDPGRLTEEIVRDLTEGVDGVRAGIIGALAALDPREGAERAVLVAAARA
;
A
#
# COMPACT_ATOMS: atom_id res chain seq x y z
N ASP A 1 9.39 -12.79 -3.16
CA ASP A 1 9.03 -13.27 -1.80
C ASP A 1 10.25 -13.42 -0.90
N ASP A 2 11.45 -13.50 -1.49
CA ASP A 2 12.75 -13.39 -0.82
C ASP A 2 13.00 -12.00 -0.21
N GLU A 3 13.01 -11.93 1.13
CA GLU A 3 13.25 -10.68 1.88
C GLU A 3 14.75 -10.36 2.02
N GLU A 4 15.62 -11.36 2.00
CA GLU A 4 17.07 -11.14 2.09
C GLU A 4 17.56 -10.46 0.81
N LEU A 5 17.10 -10.93 -0.35
CA LEU A 5 17.36 -10.30 -1.63
C LEU A 5 16.79 -8.88 -1.68
N ALA A 6 15.53 -8.68 -1.24
CA ALA A 6 14.92 -7.35 -1.20
C ALA A 6 15.72 -6.37 -0.31
N THR A 7 16.25 -6.84 0.81
CA THR A 7 17.09 -6.05 1.72
C THR A 7 18.43 -5.69 1.07
N ALA A 8 19.04 -6.62 0.32
CA ALA A 8 20.29 -6.38 -0.40
C ALA A 8 20.10 -5.28 -1.48
N GLU A 9 19.02 -5.35 -2.26
CA GLU A 9 18.68 -4.34 -3.27
C GLU A 9 18.36 -2.97 -2.65
N ALA A 10 17.59 -2.95 -1.55
CA ALA A 10 17.33 -1.73 -0.78
C ALA A 10 18.63 -1.10 -0.25
N THR A 11 19.56 -1.91 0.23
CA THR A 11 20.88 -1.44 0.68
C THR A 11 21.71 -0.87 -0.49
N ALA A 12 21.62 -1.47 -1.68
CA ALA A 12 22.26 -0.95 -2.87
C ALA A 12 21.70 0.44 -3.25
N LEU A 13 20.38 0.63 -3.19
CA LEU A 13 19.74 1.94 -3.38
C LEU A 13 20.27 2.99 -2.38
N ARG A 14 20.37 2.62 -1.09
CA ARG A 14 20.95 3.51 -0.07
C ARG A 14 22.39 3.89 -0.39
N ARG A 15 23.22 2.93 -0.80
CA ARG A 15 24.63 3.17 -1.18
C ARG A 15 24.78 4.07 -2.42
N ALA A 16 23.80 4.00 -3.33
CA ALA A 16 23.73 4.90 -4.49
C ALA A 16 23.24 6.32 -4.14
N GLY A 17 22.94 6.60 -2.87
CA GLY A 17 22.47 7.91 -2.40
C GLY A 17 20.95 8.05 -2.29
N GLY A 18 20.19 6.96 -2.50
CA GLY A 18 18.74 6.95 -2.27
C GLY A 18 18.41 7.11 -0.78
N GLY A 19 17.37 7.88 -0.48
CA GLY A 19 16.92 8.14 0.90
C GLY A 19 15.60 7.44 1.28
N THR A 20 14.76 7.14 0.29
CA THR A 20 13.39 6.67 0.53
C THR A 20 12.95 5.68 -0.55
N LEU A 21 12.25 4.64 -0.12
CA LEU A 21 11.55 3.68 -0.98
C LEU A 21 10.06 3.75 -0.66
N VAL A 22 9.23 3.85 -1.69
CA VAL A 22 7.77 3.79 -1.54
C VAL A 22 7.31 2.44 -2.07
N ASP A 23 6.80 1.60 -1.18
CA ASP A 23 6.17 0.34 -1.55
C ASP A 23 4.68 0.60 -1.79
N ALA A 24 4.28 0.57 -3.06
CA ALA A 24 2.92 0.86 -3.49
C ALA A 24 2.01 -0.39 -3.52
N THR A 25 2.43 -1.48 -2.86
CA THR A 25 1.64 -2.72 -2.77
C THR A 25 0.48 -2.51 -1.80
N THR A 26 -0.74 -2.71 -2.29
CA THR A 26 -1.97 -2.63 -1.48
C THR A 26 -2.38 -4.00 -0.91
N ASP A 27 -3.35 -4.03 0.01
CA ASP A 27 -3.77 -5.26 0.69
C ASP A 27 -4.11 -6.44 -0.25
N PRO A 28 -4.90 -6.27 -1.34
CA PRO A 28 -5.18 -7.38 -2.27
C PRO A 28 -3.96 -7.92 -3.01
N LEU A 29 -2.83 -7.22 -2.98
CA LEU A 29 -1.57 -7.59 -3.62
C LEU A 29 -0.56 -8.20 -2.64
N ALA A 30 -1.02 -8.66 -1.47
CA ALA A 30 -0.20 -9.28 -0.43
C ALA A 30 0.87 -8.33 0.16
N ARG A 31 0.44 -7.12 0.53
CA ARG A 31 1.24 -6.16 1.33
C ARG A 31 1.79 -6.83 2.60
N ARG A 32 3.05 -6.53 2.98
CA ARG A 32 3.74 -7.15 4.13
C ARG A 32 4.34 -6.09 5.08
N PRO A 33 3.54 -5.49 5.99
CA PRO A 33 3.98 -4.39 6.85
C PRO A 33 5.23 -4.74 7.69
N ALA A 34 5.24 -5.92 8.31
CA ALA A 34 6.38 -6.39 9.11
C ALA A 34 7.67 -6.59 8.29
N GLY A 35 7.55 -7.04 7.04
CA GLY A 35 8.69 -7.18 6.13
C GLY A 35 9.26 -5.83 5.70
N LEU A 36 8.38 -4.88 5.36
CA LEU A 36 8.78 -3.50 5.04
C LEU A 36 9.53 -2.84 6.20
N ARG A 37 9.07 -3.06 7.44
CA ARG A 37 9.76 -2.59 8.64
C ARG A 37 11.17 -3.17 8.77
N ARG A 38 11.33 -4.50 8.62
CA ARG A 38 12.65 -5.14 8.70
C ARG A 38 13.59 -4.65 7.60
N ILE A 39 13.10 -4.48 6.38
CA ILE A 39 13.88 -3.90 5.27
C ILE A 39 14.31 -2.47 5.59
N ALA A 40 13.43 -1.64 6.15
CA ALA A 40 13.76 -0.27 6.55
C ALA A 40 14.87 -0.24 7.60
N GLU A 41 14.72 -1.04 8.66
CA GLU A 41 15.68 -1.16 9.76
C GLU A 41 17.05 -1.67 9.27
N ALA A 42 17.08 -2.68 8.40
CA ALA A 42 18.31 -3.29 7.91
C ALA A 42 19.04 -2.46 6.84
N SER A 43 18.32 -1.82 5.92
CA SER A 43 18.91 -1.04 4.82
C SER A 43 19.22 0.42 5.20
N GLY A 44 18.58 0.94 6.25
CA GLY A 44 18.65 2.35 6.63
C GLY A 44 17.88 3.30 5.70
N LEU A 45 17.05 2.78 4.79
CA LEU A 45 16.11 3.58 4.00
C LEU A 45 14.88 3.97 4.81
N HIS A 46 14.30 5.11 4.48
CA HIS A 46 12.89 5.37 4.82
C HIS A 46 12.01 4.53 3.90
N VAL A 47 11.21 3.62 4.44
CA VAL A 47 10.26 2.82 3.65
C VAL A 47 8.84 3.30 3.95
N VAL A 48 8.12 3.72 2.91
CA VAL A 48 6.73 4.18 3.00
C VAL A 48 5.80 3.10 2.46
N MET A 49 4.85 2.68 3.29
CA MET A 49 3.85 1.67 2.92
C MET A 49 2.61 2.32 2.28
N GLY A 50 2.11 1.71 1.20
CA GLY A 50 0.83 2.07 0.57
C GLY A 50 -0.40 1.44 1.24
N SER A 51 -1.57 2.02 0.93
CA SER A 51 -2.90 1.57 1.42
C SER A 51 -3.96 1.63 0.31
N GLY A 52 -5.13 1.07 0.58
CA GLY A 52 -6.28 1.05 -0.31
C GLY A 52 -6.38 -0.22 -1.14
N CYS A 53 -7.03 -0.10 -2.30
CA CYS A 53 -7.31 -1.21 -3.21
C CYS A 53 -6.78 -0.86 -4.60
N HIS A 54 -5.82 -1.63 -5.12
CA HIS A 54 -5.26 -1.41 -6.45
C HIS A 54 -6.34 -1.44 -7.55
N HIS A 55 -7.13 -2.51 -7.58
CA HIS A 55 -8.23 -2.71 -8.52
C HIS A 55 -9.28 -3.64 -7.90
N PRO A 56 -10.60 -3.33 -8.01
CA PRO A 56 -11.65 -4.11 -7.36
C PRO A 56 -11.75 -5.56 -7.85
N GLY A 57 -11.28 -5.85 -9.08
CA GLY A 57 -11.19 -7.22 -9.60
C GLY A 57 -10.14 -8.12 -8.92
N TRP A 58 -9.31 -7.57 -8.03
CA TRP A 58 -8.22 -8.30 -7.35
C TRP A 58 -8.52 -8.56 -5.88
N SER A 59 -9.54 -7.92 -5.32
CA SER A 59 -10.12 -8.27 -4.03
C SER A 59 -11.05 -9.46 -4.21
N GLY A 60 -10.81 -10.56 -3.51
CA GLY A 60 -11.66 -11.77 -3.57
C GLY A 60 -13.07 -11.60 -2.97
N GLU A 61 -13.33 -10.49 -2.28
CA GLU A 61 -14.66 -10.00 -1.91
C GLU A 61 -15.10 -8.92 -2.91
N PRO A 62 -16.38 -8.52 -2.97
CA PRO A 62 -16.79 -7.39 -3.79
C PRO A 62 -16.30 -6.06 -3.17
N ALA A 63 -15.00 -5.93 -2.90
CA ALA A 63 -14.37 -4.71 -2.46
C ALA A 63 -14.45 -3.70 -3.60
N GLY A 64 -14.94 -2.50 -3.28
CA GLY A 64 -15.49 -1.56 -4.25
C GLY A 64 -17.01 -1.57 -4.36
N SER A 65 -17.75 -2.43 -3.65
CA SER A 65 -19.23 -2.24 -3.57
C SER A 65 -19.61 -1.18 -2.56
N ASP A 66 -18.86 -1.12 -1.46
CA ASP A 66 -19.07 -0.16 -0.38
C ASP A 66 -17.86 0.79 -0.27
N PRO A 67 -17.94 2.00 -0.85
CA PRO A 67 -16.88 3.00 -0.72
C PRO A 67 -16.72 3.48 0.73
N GLY A 68 -17.75 3.37 1.59
CA GLY A 68 -17.68 3.77 2.99
C GLY A 68 -16.73 2.87 3.77
N ARG A 69 -16.96 1.55 3.72
CA ARG A 69 -16.06 0.57 4.34
C ARG A 69 -14.61 0.72 3.85
N LEU A 70 -14.38 0.84 2.54
CA LEU A 70 -13.03 1.01 2.00
C LEU A 70 -12.38 2.34 2.47
N THR A 71 -13.16 3.41 2.64
CA THR A 71 -12.66 4.67 3.21
C THR A 71 -12.16 4.43 4.65
N GLU A 72 -12.96 3.76 5.48
CA GLU A 72 -12.60 3.46 6.87
C GLU A 72 -11.35 2.59 6.98
N GLU A 73 -11.20 1.60 6.09
CA GLU A 73 -9.99 0.77 6.00
C GLU A 73 -8.75 1.62 5.65
N ILE A 74 -8.85 2.50 4.65
CA ILE A 74 -7.74 3.41 4.27
C ILE A 74 -7.38 4.35 5.43
N VAL A 75 -8.38 4.98 6.08
CA VAL A 75 -8.15 5.88 7.21
C VAL A 75 -7.48 5.15 8.38
N ARG A 76 -7.88 3.91 8.65
CA ARG A 76 -7.28 3.09 9.70
C ARG A 76 -5.82 2.76 9.40
N ASP A 77 -5.51 2.37 8.17
CA ASP A 77 -4.14 2.13 7.73
C ASP A 77 -3.25 3.37 7.91
N LEU A 78 -3.78 4.56 7.64
CA LEU A 78 -3.05 5.83 7.76
C LEU A 78 -2.87 6.29 9.21
N THR A 79 -3.90 6.12 10.05
CA THR A 79 -3.94 6.71 11.40
C THR A 79 -3.54 5.75 12.50
N GLU A 80 -3.87 4.47 12.37
CA GLU A 80 -3.61 3.41 13.34
C GLU A 80 -2.48 2.48 12.85
N GLY A 81 -2.55 2.08 11.58
CA GLY A 81 -1.60 1.19 10.92
C GLY A 81 -2.00 -0.28 10.93
N VAL A 82 -1.21 -1.09 10.23
CA VAL A 82 -1.34 -2.55 10.14
C VAL A 82 -0.08 -3.17 10.74
N ASP A 83 -0.26 -4.07 11.71
CA ASP A 83 0.84 -4.69 12.47
C ASP A 83 1.84 -3.67 13.05
N GLY A 84 1.32 -2.51 13.49
CA GLY A 84 2.11 -1.42 14.06
C GLY A 84 2.86 -0.55 13.04
N VAL A 85 2.59 -0.70 11.74
CA VAL A 85 3.15 0.14 10.67
C VAL A 85 2.03 0.93 10.00
N ARG A 86 2.14 2.26 10.02
CA ARG A 86 1.18 3.14 9.34
C ARG A 86 1.50 3.28 7.86
N ALA A 87 0.47 3.33 7.04
CA ALA A 87 0.60 3.73 5.65
C ALA A 87 0.97 5.23 5.56
N GLY A 88 1.68 5.59 4.51
CA GLY A 88 2.01 7.00 4.23
C GLY A 88 1.46 7.51 2.90
N ILE A 89 0.90 6.62 2.07
CA ILE A 89 0.24 6.98 0.80
C ILE A 89 -1.02 6.12 0.59
N ILE A 90 -1.95 6.63 -0.21
CA ILE A 90 -3.08 5.87 -0.75
C ILE A 90 -2.70 5.43 -2.17
N GLY A 91 -2.69 4.13 -2.41
CA GLY A 91 -2.34 3.51 -3.68
C GLY A 91 -1.13 2.56 -3.62
N ALA A 92 -0.64 2.09 -4.77
CA ALA A 92 -0.99 2.57 -6.11
C ALA A 92 -2.37 2.08 -6.59
N LEU A 93 -3.24 3.01 -6.97
CA LEU A 93 -4.49 2.69 -7.65
C LEU A 93 -4.19 2.39 -9.13
N ALA A 94 -4.92 1.44 -9.71
CA ALA A 94 -4.85 1.15 -11.14
C ALA A 94 -5.43 2.31 -11.99
N ALA A 95 -5.40 2.14 -13.31
CA ALA A 95 -6.17 2.98 -14.21
C ALA A 95 -7.66 2.61 -14.09
N LEU A 96 -8.38 3.31 -13.20
CA LEU A 96 -9.78 3.04 -12.86
C LEU A 96 -10.73 3.87 -13.75
N ASP A 97 -11.80 3.26 -14.26
CA ASP A 97 -12.90 3.94 -14.97
C ASP A 97 -13.97 4.41 -13.98
N PRO A 98 -14.18 5.73 -13.80
CA PRO A 98 -15.22 6.26 -12.92
C PRO A 98 -16.66 5.96 -13.39
N ARG A 99 -16.86 5.39 -14.58
CA ARG A 99 -18.18 4.95 -15.06
C ARG A 99 -18.54 3.56 -14.53
N GLU A 100 -17.55 2.73 -14.20
CA GLU A 100 -17.75 1.40 -13.65
C GLU A 100 -17.98 1.49 -12.14
N GLY A 101 -19.05 0.88 -11.65
CA GLY A 101 -19.52 1.09 -10.27
C GLY A 101 -18.47 0.76 -9.20
N ALA A 102 -17.81 -0.40 -9.35
CA ALA A 102 -16.81 -0.87 -8.40
C ALA A 102 -15.50 -0.06 -8.45
N GLU A 103 -15.06 0.32 -9.64
CA GLU A 103 -13.85 1.12 -9.83
C GLU A 103 -14.06 2.56 -9.34
N ARG A 104 -15.23 3.15 -9.63
CA ARG A 104 -15.66 4.43 -9.07
C ARG A 104 -15.67 4.40 -7.54
N ALA A 105 -16.12 3.32 -6.92
CA ALA A 105 -16.14 3.25 -5.46
C ALA A 105 -14.73 3.27 -4.86
N VAL A 106 -13.75 2.62 -5.50
CA VAL A 106 -12.33 2.70 -5.10
C VAL A 106 -11.83 4.15 -5.19
N LEU A 107 -12.11 4.84 -6.30
CA LEU A 107 -11.77 6.26 -6.47
C LEU A 107 -12.42 7.15 -5.40
N VAL A 108 -13.71 6.94 -5.12
CA VAL A 108 -14.46 7.70 -4.11
C VAL A 108 -13.91 7.44 -2.71
N ALA A 109 -13.57 6.20 -2.38
CA ALA A 109 -13.00 5.85 -1.09
C ALA A 109 -11.64 6.52 -0.87
N ALA A 110 -10.75 6.41 -1.87
CA ALA A 110 -9.44 7.05 -1.83
C ALA A 110 -9.52 8.58 -1.73
N ALA A 111 -10.51 9.22 -2.38
CA ALA A 111 -10.70 10.66 -2.32
C ALA A 111 -11.32 11.16 -0.99
N ARG A 112 -11.99 10.28 -0.24
CA ARG A 112 -12.64 10.61 1.05
C ARG A 112 -11.72 10.42 2.26
N ALA A 113 -10.80 9.46 2.17
CA ALA A 113 -9.85 9.14 3.23
C ALA A 113 -8.79 10.24 3.41
#